data_AF-A0A6I2SNQ5-F1
#
_entry.id   AF-A0A6I2SNQ5-F1
#
_cell.length_a   1.000
_cell.length_b   1.000
_cell.length_c   1.000
_cell.angle_alpha   90.00
_cell.angle_beta   90.00
_cell.angle_gamma   90.00
#
_symmetry.space_group_name_H-M   'P 1'
#
loop_
_entity.id
_entity.type
_entity.pdbx_description
1 polymer ?
#
loop_
_entity_poly.entity_id
_entity_poly.type
_entity_poly.pdbx_seq_one_letter_code
_entity_poly.pdbx_strand_id
1 'polypeptide(L)'
;MLFPGTVKTKKHGMLLDQPADDDDRCRDCDGACCRAFPSVDLSWGEYEQLRMLGATRLQFSIFGPHKLIIDNGCEFLVNGRCSIYAHRPDVCRRFICTDE
;
A
#
# COMPACT_ATOMS: atom_id res chain seq x y z
N MET A 1 -24.43 19.19 21.56
CA MET A 1 -23.77 19.20 20.24
C MET A 1 -23.61 17.74 19.81
N LEU A 2 -24.41 17.30 18.84
CA LEU A 2 -24.39 15.93 18.32
C LEU A 2 -23.32 15.87 17.23
N PHE A 3 -22.22 15.17 17.47
CA PHE A 3 -21.21 14.90 16.44
C PHE A 3 -21.85 13.97 15.39
N PRO A 4 -21.84 14.30 14.09
CA PRO A 4 -22.21 13.34 13.07
C PRO A 4 -21.13 12.27 13.08
N GLY A 5 -21.43 11.11 13.65
CA GLY A 5 -20.58 9.94 13.56
C GLY A 5 -20.40 9.63 12.08
N THR A 6 -19.18 9.84 11.56
CA THR A 6 -18.77 9.36 10.25
C THR A 6 -19.15 7.89 10.14
N VAL A 7 -20.14 7.60 9.29
CA VAL A 7 -20.52 6.24 8.93
C VAL A 7 -19.28 5.62 8.31
N LYS A 8 -18.64 4.70 9.02
CA LYS A 8 -17.54 3.89 8.47
C LYS A 8 -18.16 2.94 7.45
N THR A 9 -18.22 3.34 6.20
CA THR A 9 -18.51 2.42 5.10
C THR A 9 -17.45 1.32 5.14
N LYS A 10 -17.87 0.07 5.28
CA LYS A 10 -16.95 -1.07 5.31
C LYS A 10 -16.40 -1.26 3.91
N LYS A 11 -15.22 -0.69 3.63
CA LYS A 11 -14.53 -0.93 2.37
C LYS A 11 -13.91 -2.32 2.38
N HIS A 12 -14.24 -3.15 1.40
CA HIS A 12 -13.61 -4.46 1.26
C HIS A 12 -12.33 -4.33 0.43
N GLY A 13 -11.19 -4.66 1.04
CA GLY A 13 -9.93 -4.78 0.31
C GLY A 13 -9.90 -6.06 -0.51
N MET A 14 -9.51 -5.95 -1.79
CA MET A 14 -9.32 -7.09 -2.69
C MET A 14 -7.97 -6.96 -3.40
N LEU A 15 -7.29 -8.10 -3.61
CA LEU A 15 -6.05 -8.17 -4.38
C LEU A 15 -6.35 -8.79 -5.74
N LEU A 16 -6.17 -8.01 -6.81
CA LEU A 16 -6.39 -8.46 -8.18
C LEU A 16 -5.22 -9.31 -8.70
N ASP A 17 -5.43 -10.01 -9.81
CA ASP A 17 -4.34 -10.69 -10.53
C ASP A 17 -3.47 -9.74 -11.35
N GLN A 18 -4.02 -8.57 -11.73
CA GLN A 18 -3.32 -7.55 -12.53
C GLN A 18 -3.37 -6.17 -11.85
N PRO A 19 -2.37 -5.30 -12.08
CA PRO A 19 -2.35 -3.94 -11.57
C PRO A 19 -3.58 -3.15 -12.02
N ALA A 20 -4.24 -2.50 -11.07
CA ALA A 20 -5.23 -1.46 -11.33
C ALA A 20 -4.57 -0.13 -11.00
N ASP A 21 -3.78 0.40 -11.93
CA ASP A 21 -3.09 1.69 -11.83
C ASP A 21 -4.06 2.90 -11.92
N ASP A 22 -5.25 2.77 -11.33
CA ASP A 22 -6.29 3.80 -11.26
C ASP A 22 -6.03 4.71 -10.04
N ASP A 23 -5.79 6.00 -10.29
CA ASP A 23 -5.46 7.02 -9.27
C ASP A 23 -6.56 7.15 -8.22
N ASP A 24 -7.81 7.00 -8.65
CA ASP A 24 -8.98 7.22 -7.80
C ASP A 24 -9.08 6.13 -6.73
N ARG A 25 -8.72 4.88 -7.05
CA ARG A 25 -8.81 3.77 -6.09
C ARG A 25 -7.83 3.90 -4.92
N CYS A 26 -6.62 4.42 -5.15
CA CYS A 26 -5.69 4.66 -4.05
C CYS A 26 -6.15 5.80 -3.15
N ARG A 27 -6.79 6.84 -3.72
CA ARG A 27 -7.40 7.93 -2.94
C ARG A 27 -8.55 7.40 -2.09
N ASP A 28 -9.39 6.56 -2.65
CA ASP A 28 -10.61 6.08 -1.99
C ASP A 28 -10.34 5.00 -0.94
N CYS A 29 -9.21 4.31 -1.04
CA CYS A 29 -8.79 3.32 -0.07
C CYS A 29 -8.31 3.88 1.28
N ASP A 30 -8.00 5.18 1.38
CA ASP A 30 -7.42 5.81 2.60
C ASP A 30 -6.20 5.01 3.16
N GLY A 31 -5.35 4.49 2.29
CA GLY A 31 -4.21 3.65 2.71
C GLY A 31 -4.57 2.28 3.27
N ALA A 32 -5.75 1.73 2.94
CA ALA A 32 -6.14 0.37 3.35
C ALA A 32 -5.12 -0.70 2.94
N CYS A 33 -4.44 -0.57 1.79
CA CYS A 33 -3.36 -1.48 1.39
C CYS A 33 -2.23 -1.53 2.43
N CYS A 34 -1.88 -0.38 3.01
CA CYS A 34 -0.85 -0.27 4.05
C CYS A 34 -1.31 -0.80 5.42
N ARG A 35 -2.60 -1.09 5.59
CA ARG A 35 -3.15 -1.71 6.81
C ARG A 35 -3.42 -3.20 6.62
N ALA A 36 -3.61 -3.64 5.37
CA ALA A 36 -3.94 -5.02 5.03
C ALA A 36 -2.74 -5.98 5.11
N PHE A 37 -1.52 -5.48 4.89
CA PHE A 37 -0.32 -6.31 4.86
C PHE A 37 0.70 -5.83 5.90
N PRO A 38 1.26 -6.74 6.74
CA PRO A 38 2.36 -6.41 7.64
C PRO A 38 3.69 -6.24 6.90
N SER A 39 3.81 -6.84 5.71
CA SER A 39 4.92 -6.71 4.78
C SER A 39 4.45 -7.00 3.36
N VAL A 40 5.09 -6.39 2.37
CA VAL A 40 4.89 -6.74 0.96
C VAL A 40 6.16 -7.31 0.38
N ASP A 41 6.01 -8.37 -0.42
CA ASP A 41 7.11 -8.97 -1.16
C ASP A 41 7.45 -8.07 -2.36
N LEU A 42 8.73 -7.94 -2.65
CA LEU A 42 9.31 -7.07 -3.66
C LEU A 42 10.21 -7.89 -4.58
N SER A 43 10.12 -7.58 -5.87
CA SER A 43 11.18 -7.88 -6.82
C SER A 43 12.45 -7.08 -6.50
N TRP A 44 13.58 -7.47 -7.09
CA TRP A 44 14.83 -6.72 -6.95
C TRP A 44 14.71 -5.27 -7.45
N GLY A 45 14.04 -5.05 -8.59
CA GLY A 45 13.85 -3.72 -9.16
C GLY A 45 13.03 -2.80 -8.24
N GLU A 46 11.96 -3.32 -7.63
CA GLU A 46 11.16 -2.56 -6.65
C GLU A 46 11.96 -2.29 -5.37
N TYR A 47 12.76 -3.25 -4.90
CA TYR A 47 13.63 -3.06 -3.75
C TYR A 47 14.63 -1.91 -3.97
N GLU A 48 15.33 -1.91 -5.11
CA GLU A 48 16.28 -0.83 -5.43
C GLU A 48 15.57 0.52 -5.59
N GLN A 49 14.42 0.53 -6.25
CA GLN A 49 13.62 1.73 -6.43
C GLN A 49 13.17 2.34 -5.10
N LEU A 50 12.60 1.53 -4.21
CA LEU A 50 12.21 1.97 -2.88
C LEU A 50 13.41 2.44 -2.06
N ARG A 51 14.55 1.75 -2.18
CA ARG A 51 15.79 2.15 -1.51
C ARG A 51 16.26 3.53 -1.98
N MET A 52 16.19 3.81 -3.28
CA MET A 52 16.52 5.13 -3.85
C MET A 52 15.54 6.23 -3.41
N LEU A 53 14.27 5.87 -3.21
CA LEU A 53 13.24 6.77 -2.68
C LEU A 53 13.36 6.99 -1.16
N GLY A 54 14.35 6.39 -0.51
CA GLY A 54 14.63 6.57 0.91
C GLY A 54 13.86 5.63 1.83
N ALA A 55 13.35 4.50 1.34
CA ALA A 55 12.70 3.50 2.18
C ALA A 55 13.64 3.02 3.29
N THR A 56 13.19 3.15 4.52
CA THR A 56 13.94 2.80 5.72
C THR A 56 13.66 1.38 6.19
N ARG A 57 12.52 0.81 5.81
CA ARG A 57 12.02 -0.48 6.31
C ARG A 57 12.13 -1.60 5.27
N LEU A 58 13.25 -1.65 4.58
CA LEU A 58 13.54 -2.67 3.56
C LEU A 58 14.30 -3.86 4.15
N GLN A 59 13.77 -5.06 3.94
CA GLN A 59 14.44 -6.32 4.28
C GLN A 59 15.04 -6.95 3.01
N PHE A 60 16.36 -7.08 3.00
CA PHE A 60 17.06 -7.84 1.97
C PHE A 60 17.03 -9.33 2.30
N SER A 61 16.88 -10.17 1.28
CA SER A 61 16.89 -11.63 1.38
C SER A 61 17.78 -12.19 0.28
N ILE A 62 18.59 -13.20 0.60
CA ILE A 62 19.52 -13.85 -0.35
C ILE A 62 18.81 -15.00 -1.09
N PHE A 63 17.87 -15.67 -0.41
CA PHE A 63 17.25 -16.91 -0.87
C PHE A 63 15.73 -16.80 -1.04
N GLY A 64 15.17 -15.61 -0.98
CA GLY A 64 13.73 -15.38 -1.04
C GLY A 64 13.38 -13.96 -1.47
N PRO A 65 12.08 -13.59 -1.43
CA PRO A 65 11.65 -12.27 -1.81
C PRO A 65 12.24 -11.21 -0.87
N HIS A 66 12.61 -10.07 -1.43
CA HIS A 66 12.88 -8.88 -0.65
C HIS A 66 11.56 -8.34 -0.10
N LYS A 67 11.59 -7.60 0.99
CA LYS A 67 10.34 -7.11 1.61
C LYS A 67 10.40 -5.64 1.96
N LEU A 68 9.27 -4.95 1.79
CA LEU A 68 8.99 -3.70 2.48
C LEU A 68 8.16 -4.03 3.72
N ILE A 69 8.66 -3.68 4.90
CA ILE A 69 7.97 -3.90 6.16
C ILE A 69 7.03 -2.73 6.42
N ILE A 70 5.75 -3.05 6.61
CA ILE A 70 4.65 -2.09 6.77
C ILE A 70 4.11 -2.11 8.21
N ASP A 71 4.63 -2.98 9.09
CA ASP A 71 4.18 -3.14 10.47
C ASP A 71 4.02 -1.79 11.23
N ASN A 72 2.83 -1.49 11.76
CA ASN A 72 2.45 -0.18 12.33
C ASN A 72 2.34 1.00 11.35
N GLY A 73 2.23 0.75 10.05
CA GLY A 73 2.01 1.74 8.99
C GLY A 73 3.11 1.78 7.93
N CYS A 74 2.71 2.10 6.71
CA CYS A 74 3.63 2.31 5.59
C CYS A 74 4.26 3.70 5.70
N GLU A 75 5.58 3.79 5.59
CA GLU A 75 6.33 5.05 5.63
C GLU A 75 5.98 6.00 4.47
N PHE A 76 5.44 5.46 3.38
CA PHE A 76 4.98 6.24 2.23
C PHE A 76 3.51 6.66 2.32
N LEU A 77 2.80 6.32 3.40
CA LEU A 77 1.41 6.73 3.58
C LEU A 77 1.35 8.14 4.19
N VAL A 78 0.95 9.13 3.39
CA VAL A 78 0.81 10.53 3.79
C VAL A 78 -0.64 10.97 3.53
N ASN A 79 -1.35 11.38 4.59
CA ASN A 79 -2.74 11.85 4.51
C ASN A 79 -3.68 10.86 3.77
N GLY A 80 -3.56 9.56 4.07
CA GLY A 80 -4.39 8.53 3.44
C GLY A 80 -4.00 8.17 2.01
N ARG A 81 -2.89 8.72 1.49
CA ARG A 81 -2.40 8.44 0.13
C ARG A 81 -0.95 7.98 0.10
N CYS A 82 -0.63 7.14 -0.87
CA CYS A 82 0.74 6.74 -1.10
C CYS A 82 1.52 7.88 -1.79
N SER A 83 2.56 8.40 -1.15
CA SER A 83 3.40 9.47 -1.68
C SER A 83 4.22 9.04 -2.91
N ILE A 84 4.47 7.74 -3.05
CA ILE A 84 5.23 7.15 -4.16
C ILE A 84 4.31 6.47 -5.19
N TYR A 85 3.14 7.06 -5.48
CA TYR A 85 2.09 6.43 -6.30
C TYR A 85 2.61 5.73 -7.58
N ALA A 86 3.43 6.43 -8.37
CA ALA A 86 4.00 5.91 -9.62
C ALA A 86 5.03 4.78 -9.43
N HIS A 87 5.54 4.62 -8.21
CA HIS A 87 6.59 3.68 -7.81
C HIS A 87 6.09 2.68 -6.78
N ARG A 88 4.77 2.55 -6.64
CA ARG A 88 4.16 1.54 -5.76
C ARG A 88 4.61 0.14 -6.19
N PRO A 89 4.86 -0.76 -5.23
CA PRO A 89 5.05 -2.18 -5.51
C PRO A 89 3.83 -2.80 -6.19
N ASP A 90 4.04 -3.88 -6.95
CA ASP A 90 3.02 -4.64 -7.67
C ASP A 90 1.83 -5.00 -6.77
N VAL A 91 2.11 -5.53 -5.57
CA VAL A 91 1.08 -5.87 -4.57
C VAL A 91 0.21 -4.66 -4.23
N CYS A 92 0.80 -3.47 -4.11
CA CYS A 92 0.08 -2.25 -3.82
C CYS A 92 -0.71 -1.71 -5.02
N ARG A 93 -0.29 -1.99 -6.26
CA ARG A 93 -1.02 -1.63 -7.49
C ARG A 93 -2.20 -2.55 -7.78
N ARG A 94 -2.10 -3.80 -7.34
CA ARG A 94 -3.17 -4.82 -7.47
C ARG A 94 -4.23 -4.69 -6.38
N PHE A 95 -3.91 -4.01 -5.29
CA PHE A 95 -4.84 -3.81 -4.20
C PHE A 95 -5.86 -2.73 -4.54
N ILE A 96 -7.14 -3.08 -4.42
CA ILE A 96 -8.27 -2.17 -4.63
C ILE A 96 -9.20 -2.21 -3.41
N CYS A 97 -9.96 -1.14 -3.23
CA CYS A 97 -11.07 -1.10 -2.28
C CYS A 97 -12.37 -1.03 -3.05
N THR A 98 -13.33 -1.85 -2.64
CA THR A 98 -14.70 -1.79 -3.13
C THR A 98 -15.60 -1.30 -2.01
N ASP A 99 -16.51 -0.40 -2.36
CA ASP A 99 -17.62 0.01 -1.51
C ASP A 99 -18.76 -0.97 -1.79
N GLU A 100 -18.89 -2.04 -0.98
CA GLU A 100 -20.08 -2.89 -0.98
C GLU A 100 -21.22 -2.26 -0.15
#